data_AF-A0A960VM54-F1
#
_entry.id   AF-A0A960VM54-F1
#
_cell.length_a   1.000
_cell.length_b   1.000
_cell.length_c   1.000
_cell.angle_alpha   90.00
_cell.angle_beta   90.00
_cell.angle_gamma   90.00
#
_symmetry.space_group_name_H-M   'P 1'
#
loop_
_entity.id
_entity.type
_entity.pdbx_description
1 polymer ?
#
loop_
_entity_poly.entity_id
_entity_poly.type
_entity_poly.pdbx_seq_one_letter_code
_entity_poly.pdbx_strand_id
1 'polypeptide(L)'
;MDTKRFMAVVLTGMLLGVAACTTPTEPVAEIPLPKADGSLRIAALDYQIGDLSDPAVLAKYARAEIVVVQCDQFWGRGSFEGRMAQLKAANPDMKVIGYFRSKVIRQGWGDLPREDQTYNRDLYDAAQPYLAHTTVGDTICDWPGVAVFDFTNPAARRAMLDVFVHYQRTSSNKFDGVYWDYFNPSLWIAPTVDAMNGEPDMDGDGVAHWDDPDELQAFQDGQDAWVAEMQAAMGRGFIQIANGSRALQDSVFAAKLDGMFYEIF
;
A
#
# COMPACT_ATOMS: atom_id res chain seq x y z
N MET A 1 42.02 -17.52 -26.75
CA MET A 1 41.00 -18.53 -26.41
C MET A 1 39.69 -17.80 -26.39
N ASP A 2 38.89 -18.07 -27.42
CA ASP A 2 37.72 -17.32 -27.86
C ASP A 2 36.49 -18.17 -27.53
N THR A 3 35.54 -17.65 -26.76
CA THR A 3 34.26 -18.32 -26.50
C THR A 3 33.14 -17.28 -26.47
N LYS A 4 32.82 -16.79 -27.67
CA LYS A 4 31.45 -16.44 -28.04
C LYS A 4 30.67 -17.73 -28.32
N ARG A 5 29.51 -17.93 -27.71
CA ARG A 5 28.28 -18.59 -28.26
C ARG A 5 27.31 -18.99 -27.14
N PHE A 6 26.04 -19.09 -27.53
CA PHE A 6 24.81 -19.42 -26.79
C PHE A 6 24.14 -18.21 -26.12
N MET A 7 22.90 -17.82 -26.43
CA MET A 7 21.88 -18.47 -27.27
C MET A 7 20.85 -17.40 -27.67
N ALA A 8 20.70 -17.18 -28.97
CA ALA A 8 19.54 -16.52 -29.55
C ALA A 8 18.48 -17.60 -29.80
N VAL A 9 17.29 -17.45 -29.21
CA VAL A 9 16.10 -18.16 -29.66
C VAL A 9 15.16 -17.12 -30.26
N VAL A 10 15.06 -17.21 -31.58
CA VAL A 10 14.08 -16.59 -32.44
C VAL A 10 12.71 -17.22 -32.13
N LEU A 11 11.70 -16.41 -31.85
CA LEU A 11 10.32 -16.80 -32.16
C LEU A 11 9.74 -15.78 -33.15
N THR A 12 9.75 -16.19 -34.41
CA THR A 12 9.13 -15.54 -35.56
C THR A 12 7.61 -15.52 -35.39
N GLY A 13 7.00 -14.42 -35.80
CA GLY A 13 5.57 -14.17 -35.67
C GLY A 13 4.66 -15.05 -36.52
N MET A 14 3.41 -15.14 -36.06
CA MET A 14 2.26 -15.45 -36.89
C MET A 14 1.40 -14.19 -37.05
N LEU A 15 1.54 -13.57 -38.21
CA LEU A 15 0.52 -12.74 -38.83
C LEU A 15 -0.50 -13.69 -39.47
N LEU A 16 -1.68 -13.83 -38.86
CA LEU A 16 -2.87 -14.33 -39.53
C LEU A 16 -3.98 -13.29 -39.31
N GLY A 17 -4.45 -12.74 -40.42
CA GLY A 17 -5.46 -11.71 -40.46
C GLY A 17 -6.77 -12.18 -39.84
N VAL A 18 -7.28 -11.38 -38.91
CA VAL A 18 -8.66 -11.47 -38.46
C VAL A 18 -9.44 -10.44 -39.24
N ALA A 19 -10.35 -10.93 -40.08
CA ALA A 19 -11.35 -10.13 -40.77
C ALA A 19 -12.14 -9.29 -39.75
N ALA A 20 -12.36 -8.02 -40.09
CA ALA A 20 -13.22 -7.13 -39.32
C ALA A 20 -14.67 -7.64 -39.36
N CYS A 21 -15.06 -8.43 -38.36
CA CYS A 21 -16.45 -8.62 -37.99
C CYS A 21 -16.85 -7.42 -37.11
N THR A 22 -17.40 -6.38 -37.71
CA THR A 22 -18.16 -5.35 -36.99
C THR A 22 -19.47 -5.96 -36.53
N THR A 23 -19.46 -6.66 -35.40
CA THR A 23 -20.69 -6.93 -34.65
C THR A 23 -21.23 -5.60 -34.13
N PRO A 24 -22.52 -5.30 -34.30
CA PRO A 24 -23.14 -4.16 -33.64
C PRO A 24 -22.93 -4.33 -32.14
N THR A 25 -22.30 -3.34 -31.50
CA THR A 25 -22.24 -3.25 -30.04
C THR A 25 -23.67 -2.99 -29.59
N GLU A 26 -24.42 -4.05 -29.29
CA GLU A 26 -25.64 -3.89 -28.51
C GLU A 26 -25.24 -3.12 -27.23
N PRO A 27 -26.01 -2.11 -26.82
CA PRO A 27 -25.77 -1.47 -25.54
C PRO A 27 -25.73 -2.57 -24.49
N VAL A 28 -24.57 -2.70 -23.82
CA VAL A 28 -24.40 -3.64 -22.71
C VAL A 28 -25.52 -3.30 -21.73
N ALA A 29 -26.47 -4.23 -21.59
CA ALA A 29 -27.58 -4.05 -20.68
C ALA A 29 -27.01 -3.67 -19.31
N GLU A 30 -27.49 -2.56 -18.76
CA GLU A 30 -27.15 -2.13 -17.41
C GLU A 30 -27.45 -3.30 -16.48
N ILE A 31 -26.41 -4.01 -16.04
CA ILE A 31 -26.56 -5.11 -15.09
C ILE A 31 -27.01 -4.42 -13.80
N PRO A 32 -28.23 -4.66 -13.30
CA PRO A 32 -28.67 -4.05 -12.07
C PRO A 32 -27.69 -4.48 -10.99
N LEU A 33 -26.99 -3.53 -10.36
CA LEU A 33 -26.16 -3.82 -9.21
C LEU A 33 -27.08 -4.46 -8.14
N PRO A 34 -26.66 -5.58 -7.52
CA PRO A 34 -27.45 -6.20 -6.46
C PRO A 34 -27.74 -5.15 -5.39
N LYS A 35 -29.02 -4.99 -5.00
CA LYS A 35 -29.34 -4.22 -3.79
C LYS A 35 -28.72 -4.95 -2.61
N ALA A 36 -27.84 -4.26 -1.88
CA ALA A 36 -27.21 -4.78 -0.67
C ALA A 36 -28.29 -5.30 0.30
N ASP A 37 -28.33 -6.62 0.50
CA ASP A 37 -29.29 -7.33 1.34
C ASP A 37 -28.74 -7.60 2.75
N GLY A 38 -27.58 -7.01 3.07
CA GLY A 38 -26.86 -7.24 4.32
C GLY A 38 -25.95 -8.47 4.30
N SER A 39 -25.81 -9.18 3.17
CA SER A 39 -24.86 -10.29 3.02
C SER A 39 -23.59 -9.86 2.26
N LEU A 40 -22.44 -10.27 2.81
CA LEU A 40 -21.05 -10.11 2.34
C LEU A 40 -20.73 -8.85 1.52
N ARG A 41 -20.11 -7.86 2.19
CA ARG A 41 -19.46 -6.73 1.52
C ARG A 41 -18.32 -7.23 0.64
N ILE A 42 -18.40 -6.99 -0.68
CA ILE A 42 -17.32 -7.35 -1.60
C ILE A 42 -16.19 -6.33 -1.41
N ALA A 43 -15.04 -6.81 -0.93
CA ALA A 43 -13.80 -6.04 -0.89
C ALA A 43 -12.92 -6.42 -2.08
N ALA A 44 -12.34 -5.43 -2.76
CA ALA A 44 -11.30 -5.63 -3.75
C ALA A 44 -9.99 -5.03 -3.23
N LEU A 45 -8.91 -5.80 -3.28
CA LEU A 45 -7.56 -5.31 -3.04
C LEU A 45 -6.81 -5.35 -4.37
N ASP A 46 -6.25 -4.22 -4.77
CA ASP A 46 -5.45 -4.15 -5.98
C ASP A 46 -4.24 -3.22 -5.78
N TYR A 47 -3.06 -3.83 -5.71
CA TYR A 47 -1.80 -3.11 -5.57
C TYR A 47 -1.39 -2.36 -6.84
N GLN A 48 -2.01 -2.68 -7.98
CA GLN A 48 -1.75 -2.02 -9.25
C GLN A 48 -3.05 -1.84 -10.02
N ILE A 49 -3.79 -0.79 -9.67
CA ILE A 49 -5.02 -0.47 -10.38
C ILE A 49 -4.76 -0.27 -11.88
N GLY A 50 -5.60 -0.87 -12.71
CA GLY A 50 -5.53 -0.74 -14.17
C GLY A 50 -5.97 0.63 -14.68
N ASP A 51 -6.10 0.74 -16.00
CA ASP A 51 -6.63 1.94 -16.64
C ASP A 51 -8.13 2.12 -16.33
N LEU A 52 -8.47 3.07 -15.45
CA LEU A 52 -9.85 3.37 -15.09
C LEU A 52 -10.67 4.01 -16.22
N SER A 53 -10.05 4.36 -17.35
CA SER A 53 -10.78 4.75 -18.56
C SER A 53 -11.28 3.56 -19.38
N ASP A 54 -10.77 2.35 -19.13
CA ASP A 54 -11.34 1.12 -19.66
C ASP A 54 -12.63 0.76 -18.89
N PRO A 55 -13.80 0.72 -19.55
CA PRO A 55 -15.06 0.38 -18.90
C PRO A 55 -15.05 -0.97 -18.21
N ALA A 56 -14.30 -1.95 -18.72
CA ALA A 56 -14.21 -3.28 -18.11
C ALA A 56 -13.44 -3.24 -16.78
N VAL A 57 -12.36 -2.46 -16.73
CA VAL A 57 -11.58 -2.22 -15.50
C VAL A 57 -12.41 -1.43 -14.49
N LEU A 58 -13.09 -0.37 -14.91
CA LEU A 58 -13.95 0.40 -14.02
C LEU A 58 -15.10 -0.46 -13.46
N ALA A 59 -15.77 -1.24 -14.32
CA ALA A 59 -16.85 -2.15 -13.91
C ALA A 59 -16.36 -3.26 -12.95
N LYS A 60 -15.08 -3.67 -13.04
CA LYS A 60 -14.48 -4.60 -12.07
C LYS A 60 -14.54 -4.04 -10.65
N TYR A 61 -14.09 -2.80 -10.45
CA TYR A 61 -14.03 -2.18 -9.13
C TYR A 61 -15.36 -1.63 -8.65
N ALA A 62 -16.23 -1.15 -9.56
CA ALA A 62 -17.55 -0.62 -9.18
C ALA A 62 -18.46 -1.64 -8.48
N ARG A 63 -18.20 -2.94 -8.66
CA ARG A 63 -18.91 -4.03 -7.95
C ARG A 63 -18.51 -4.17 -6.48
N ALA A 64 -17.39 -3.59 -6.07
CA ALA A 64 -16.92 -3.66 -4.69
C ALA A 64 -17.56 -2.55 -3.84
N GLU A 65 -17.86 -2.87 -2.59
CA GLU A 65 -18.26 -1.88 -1.58
C GLU A 65 -17.04 -1.25 -0.92
N ILE A 66 -15.90 -1.96 -0.90
CA ILE A 66 -14.63 -1.47 -0.39
C ILE A 66 -13.55 -1.79 -1.42
N VAL A 67 -12.75 -0.80 -1.79
CA VAL A 67 -11.56 -1.02 -2.62
C VAL A 67 -10.33 -0.49 -1.89
N VAL A 68 -9.34 -1.36 -1.70
CA VAL A 68 -8.02 -0.99 -1.18
C VAL A 68 -7.07 -0.80 -2.37
N VAL A 69 -6.47 0.39 -2.47
CA VAL A 69 -5.58 0.78 -3.59
C VAL A 69 -4.36 1.54 -3.06
N GLN A 70 -3.25 1.57 -3.81
CA GLN A 70 -2.06 2.28 -3.35
C GLN A 70 -2.23 3.80 -3.39
N CYS A 71 -1.88 4.47 -2.29
CA CYS A 71 -1.87 5.93 -2.20
C CYS A 71 -1.00 6.57 -3.29
N ASP A 72 0.16 5.98 -3.59
CA ASP A 72 1.10 6.54 -4.57
C ASP A 72 0.61 6.45 -6.03
N GLN A 73 -0.28 5.52 -6.36
CA GLN A 73 -0.92 5.53 -7.68
C GLN A 73 -1.83 6.75 -7.83
N PHE A 74 -2.63 7.08 -6.81
CA PHE A 74 -3.62 8.17 -6.86
C PHE A 74 -3.05 9.56 -6.54
N TRP A 75 -1.96 9.63 -5.77
CA TRP A 75 -1.34 10.89 -5.36
C TRP A 75 0.03 11.14 -6.00
N GLY A 76 0.71 10.09 -6.46
CA GLY A 76 2.02 10.20 -7.07
C GLY A 76 1.98 10.42 -8.59
N ARG A 77 0.99 9.86 -9.29
CA ARG A 77 0.95 9.85 -10.77
C ARG A 77 -0.03 10.88 -11.32
N GLY A 78 0.44 11.81 -12.14
CA GLY A 78 -0.42 12.82 -12.77
C GLY A 78 -1.57 12.24 -13.59
N SER A 79 -1.38 11.07 -14.21
CA SER A 79 -2.41 10.36 -14.98
C SER A 79 -3.61 9.88 -14.14
N PHE A 80 -3.44 9.81 -12.82
CA PHE A 80 -4.45 9.39 -11.86
C PHE A 80 -5.15 10.53 -11.11
N GLU A 81 -4.74 11.78 -11.31
CA GLU A 81 -5.40 12.92 -10.67
C GLU A 81 -6.89 12.96 -11.06
N GLY A 82 -7.77 13.04 -10.06
CA GLY A 82 -9.22 13.05 -10.23
C GLY A 82 -9.85 11.70 -10.60
N ARG A 83 -9.07 10.62 -10.77
CA ARG A 83 -9.63 9.30 -11.15
C ARG A 83 -10.51 8.67 -10.08
N MET A 84 -10.37 9.07 -8.82
CA MET A 84 -11.26 8.59 -7.77
C MET A 84 -12.71 9.05 -7.99
N ALA A 85 -12.93 10.18 -8.66
CA ALA A 85 -14.27 10.62 -9.04
C ALA A 85 -14.93 9.65 -10.02
N GLN A 86 -14.16 8.95 -10.88
CA GLN A 86 -14.70 7.94 -11.81
C GLN A 86 -15.18 6.71 -11.05
N LEU A 87 -14.37 6.24 -10.09
CA LEU A 87 -14.75 5.17 -9.17
C LEU A 87 -16.05 5.52 -8.41
N LYS A 88 -16.13 6.72 -7.83
CA LYS A 88 -17.31 7.18 -7.09
C LYS A 88 -18.53 7.44 -7.99
N ALA A 89 -18.34 7.85 -9.24
CA ALA A 89 -19.45 7.98 -10.19
C ALA A 89 -20.05 6.62 -10.55
N ALA A 90 -19.21 5.59 -10.67
CA ALA A 90 -19.65 4.23 -10.98
C ALA A 90 -20.30 3.53 -9.77
N ASN A 91 -19.83 3.82 -8.56
CA ASN A 91 -20.44 3.37 -7.31
C ASN A 91 -20.30 4.45 -6.22
N PRO A 92 -21.34 5.27 -5.98
CA PRO A 92 -21.30 6.35 -4.99
C PRO A 92 -21.15 5.88 -3.54
N ASP A 93 -21.56 4.66 -3.23
CA ASP A 93 -21.56 4.11 -1.87
C ASP A 93 -20.23 3.41 -1.51
N MET A 94 -19.42 3.07 -2.51
CA MET A 94 -18.11 2.44 -2.34
C MET A 94 -17.21 3.25 -1.41
N LYS A 95 -16.45 2.57 -0.56
CA LYS A 95 -15.34 3.15 0.21
C LYS A 95 -14.00 2.84 -0.46
N VAL A 96 -13.18 3.87 -0.63
CA VAL A 96 -11.84 3.74 -1.20
C VAL A 96 -10.82 3.92 -0.08
N ILE A 97 -10.09 2.87 0.21
CA ILE A 97 -9.15 2.78 1.33
C ILE A 97 -7.74 2.85 0.76
N GLY A 98 -6.93 3.76 1.28
CA GLY A 98 -5.55 3.94 0.84
C GLY A 98 -4.64 2.93 1.51
N TYR A 99 -3.96 2.09 0.74
CA TYR A 99 -2.81 1.32 1.22
C TYR A 99 -1.68 2.31 1.53
N PHE A 100 -1.48 2.56 2.82
CA PHE A 100 -0.43 3.44 3.33
C PHE A 100 0.65 2.58 3.96
N ARG A 101 1.87 2.70 3.45
CA ARG A 101 3.03 1.96 3.95
C ARG A 101 3.36 2.45 5.35
N SER A 102 3.02 1.64 6.34
CA SER A 102 3.10 1.95 7.77
C SER A 102 4.53 2.13 8.30
N LYS A 103 5.50 1.43 7.71
CA LYS A 103 6.90 1.40 8.18
C LYS A 103 7.97 1.36 7.08
N VAL A 104 7.56 1.37 5.81
CA VAL A 104 8.48 1.21 4.67
C VAL A 104 8.39 2.35 3.67
N ILE A 105 9.54 2.75 3.12
CA ILE A 105 9.64 3.67 2.00
C ILE A 105 10.33 2.98 0.82
N ARG A 106 9.77 3.12 -0.39
CA ARG A 106 10.43 2.62 -1.60
C ARG A 106 11.71 3.41 -1.83
N GLN A 107 12.80 2.76 -2.23
CA GLN A 107 14.05 3.43 -2.59
C GLN A 107 14.11 3.80 -4.08
N GLY A 108 13.43 3.04 -4.95
CA GLY A 108 13.39 3.28 -6.41
C GLY A 108 12.50 4.44 -6.87
N TRP A 109 12.20 5.42 -6.02
CA TRP A 109 11.35 6.56 -6.43
C TRP A 109 12.01 7.44 -7.51
N GLY A 110 13.33 7.40 -7.63
CA GLY A 110 14.08 8.15 -8.65
C GLY A 110 14.03 7.56 -10.06
N ASP A 111 13.46 6.37 -10.24
CA ASP A 111 13.42 5.69 -11.54
C ASP A 111 12.36 6.27 -12.50
N LEU A 112 11.41 7.05 -11.97
CA LEU A 112 10.41 7.78 -12.75
C LEU A 112 10.60 9.30 -12.58
N PRO A 113 10.09 10.12 -13.52
CA PRO A 113 10.07 11.57 -13.37
C PRO A 113 9.43 12.00 -12.05
N ARG A 114 9.91 13.10 -11.45
CA ARG A 114 9.44 13.56 -10.13
C ARG A 114 7.93 13.80 -10.12
N GLU A 115 7.41 14.38 -11.19
CA GLU A 115 6.01 14.68 -11.43
C GLU A 115 5.10 13.44 -11.40
N ASP A 116 5.67 12.24 -11.56
CA ASP A 116 4.96 10.96 -11.51
C ASP A 116 5.21 10.18 -10.20
N GLN A 117 5.91 10.79 -9.24
CA GLN A 117 6.25 10.19 -7.94
C GLN A 117 6.25 11.19 -6.78
N THR A 118 5.50 12.30 -6.83
CA THR A 118 5.60 13.37 -5.82
C THR A 118 5.35 12.84 -4.41
N TYR A 119 4.28 12.05 -4.22
CA TYR A 119 3.95 11.44 -2.93
C TYR A 119 5.04 10.52 -2.40
N ASN A 120 5.59 9.66 -3.27
CA ASN A 120 6.67 8.74 -2.90
C ASN A 120 7.95 9.48 -2.50
N ARG A 121 8.26 10.57 -3.21
CA ARG A 121 9.41 11.40 -2.88
C ARG A 121 9.21 12.12 -1.56
N ASP A 122 8.05 12.73 -1.33
CA ASP A 122 7.80 13.46 -0.09
C ASP A 122 7.84 12.53 1.13
N LEU A 123 7.33 11.29 0.99
CA LEU A 123 7.52 10.25 2.01
C LEU A 123 8.99 9.91 2.23
N TYR A 124 9.77 9.74 1.16
CA TYR A 124 11.19 9.43 1.27
C TYR A 124 11.96 10.55 1.97
N ASP A 125 11.76 11.79 1.53
CA ASP A 125 12.43 12.97 2.10
C ASP A 125 12.06 13.14 3.59
N ALA A 126 10.81 12.85 3.97
CA ALA A 126 10.36 12.90 5.35
C ALA A 126 10.89 11.74 6.21
N ALA A 127 11.13 10.56 5.63
CA ALA A 127 11.58 9.36 6.34
C ALA A 127 13.10 9.31 6.54
N GLN A 128 13.84 10.02 5.68
CA GLN A 128 15.31 10.00 5.64
C GLN A 128 15.99 10.20 7.01
N PRO A 129 15.54 11.14 7.88
CA PRO A 129 16.13 11.33 9.21
C PRO A 129 15.83 10.21 10.22
N TYR A 130 14.92 9.31 9.89
CA TYR A 130 14.37 8.30 10.79
C TYR A 130 14.53 6.89 10.24
N LEU A 131 15.45 6.67 9.30
CA LEU A 131 15.74 5.32 8.81
C LEU A 131 16.21 4.45 9.98
N ALA A 132 15.65 3.24 10.07
CA ALA A 132 16.05 2.26 11.06
C ALA A 132 17.31 1.52 10.57
N HIS A 133 18.15 1.09 11.52
CA HIS A 133 19.45 0.50 11.20
C HIS A 133 19.58 -0.92 11.78
N THR A 134 20.56 -1.66 11.32
CA THR A 134 20.93 -2.93 11.93
C THR A 134 21.94 -2.70 13.04
N THR A 135 22.16 -3.73 13.84
CA THR A 135 23.23 -3.84 14.85
C THR A 135 24.65 -3.52 14.33
N VAL A 136 24.86 -3.49 13.01
CA VAL A 136 26.14 -3.10 12.38
C VAL A 136 26.07 -1.82 11.55
N GLY A 137 24.93 -1.13 11.58
CA GLY A 137 24.71 0.18 10.96
C GLY A 137 24.16 0.17 9.53
N ASP A 138 23.86 -0.99 8.95
CA ASP A 138 23.18 -1.05 7.64
C ASP A 138 21.74 -0.55 7.76
N THR A 139 21.14 -0.03 6.70
CA THR A 139 19.71 0.35 6.73
C THR A 139 18.82 -0.89 6.70
N ILE A 140 17.83 -0.96 7.59
CA ILE A 140 16.88 -2.07 7.63
C ILE A 140 16.05 -2.13 6.34
N CYS A 141 15.88 -3.34 5.81
CA CYS A 141 15.05 -3.65 4.66
C CYS A 141 14.16 -4.85 5.01
N ASP A 142 12.84 -4.72 4.92
CA ASP A 142 11.89 -5.83 5.13
C ASP A 142 11.32 -6.39 3.82
N TRP A 143 11.54 -5.69 2.70
CA TRP A 143 11.17 -6.10 1.35
C TRP A 143 12.18 -5.58 0.31
N PRO A 144 12.52 -6.32 -0.75
CA PRO A 144 13.46 -5.83 -1.76
C PRO A 144 13.12 -4.43 -2.31
N GLY A 145 14.09 -3.52 -2.23
CA GLY A 145 13.98 -2.15 -2.75
C GLY A 145 13.21 -1.17 -1.85
N VAL A 146 12.97 -1.52 -0.58
CA VAL A 146 12.44 -0.59 0.42
C VAL A 146 13.41 -0.41 1.60
N ALA A 147 13.33 0.73 2.27
CA ALA A 147 13.96 0.97 3.56
C ALA A 147 12.88 1.06 4.64
N VAL A 148 13.19 0.53 5.83
CA VAL A 148 12.36 0.68 7.02
C VAL A 148 12.74 1.98 7.74
N PHE A 149 11.74 2.73 8.17
CA PHE A 149 11.93 3.83 9.11
C PHE A 149 11.46 3.41 10.50
N ASP A 150 12.08 3.97 11.53
CA ASP A 150 11.71 3.69 12.91
C ASP A 150 10.39 4.39 13.26
N PHE A 151 9.27 3.67 13.06
CA PHE A 151 7.96 4.18 13.45
C PHE A 151 7.69 4.07 14.96
N THR A 152 8.60 3.51 15.76
CA THR A 152 8.49 3.57 17.23
C THR A 152 8.75 5.00 17.71
N ASN A 153 9.59 5.74 16.99
CA ASN A 153 9.82 7.17 17.19
C ASN A 153 8.57 8.02 16.83
N PRO A 154 8.01 8.79 17.79
CA PRO A 154 6.86 9.65 17.53
C PRO A 154 7.09 10.72 16.46
N ALA A 155 8.32 11.24 16.32
CA ALA A 155 8.65 12.23 15.32
C ALA A 155 8.63 11.64 13.90
N ALA A 156 9.05 10.38 13.74
CA ALA A 156 8.99 9.67 12.47
C ALA A 156 7.55 9.44 12.02
N ARG A 157 6.69 8.90 12.92
CA ARG A 157 5.25 8.74 12.63
C ARG A 157 4.60 10.06 12.25
N ARG A 158 4.91 11.12 13.02
CA ARG A 158 4.37 12.45 12.74
C ARG A 158 4.78 12.95 11.35
N ALA A 159 6.05 12.79 10.97
CA ALA A 159 6.54 13.20 9.66
C ALA A 159 5.80 12.47 8.52
N MET A 160 5.59 11.16 8.67
CA MET A 160 4.85 10.35 7.69
C MET A 160 3.37 10.74 7.61
N LEU A 161 2.74 10.94 8.77
CA LEU A 161 1.35 11.35 8.86
C LEU A 161 1.13 12.73 8.25
N ASP A 162 2.07 13.66 8.43
CA ASP A 162 2.00 15.00 7.84
C ASP A 162 2.01 14.95 6.30
N VAL A 163 2.80 14.06 5.70
CA VAL A 163 2.75 13.82 4.25
C VAL A 163 1.38 13.25 3.85
N PHE A 164 0.89 12.22 4.53
CA PHE A 164 -0.43 11.64 4.24
C PHE A 164 -1.55 12.70 4.33
N VAL A 165 -1.59 13.44 5.43
CA VAL A 165 -2.60 14.49 5.69
C VAL A 165 -2.50 15.62 4.68
N HIS A 166 -1.29 16.00 4.25
CA HIS A 166 -1.10 16.98 3.19
C HIS A 166 -1.84 16.55 1.92
N TYR A 167 -1.54 15.37 1.38
CA TYR A 167 -2.14 14.88 0.14
C TYR A 167 -3.66 14.63 0.28
N GLN A 168 -4.08 14.07 1.42
CA GLN A 168 -5.49 13.92 1.74
C GLN A 168 -6.23 15.27 1.85
N ARG A 169 -5.54 16.40 2.07
CA ARG A 169 -6.14 17.74 2.05
C ARG A 169 -6.05 18.42 0.69
N THR A 170 -4.97 18.24 -0.06
CA THR A 170 -4.69 19.02 -1.28
C THR A 170 -5.06 18.33 -2.59
N SER A 171 -5.00 17.00 -2.70
CA SER A 171 -5.35 16.28 -3.94
C SER A 171 -6.87 16.23 -4.17
N SER A 172 -7.32 16.13 -5.41
CA SER A 172 -8.73 15.83 -5.70
C SER A 172 -9.12 14.37 -5.35
N ASN A 173 -8.14 13.47 -5.24
CA ASN A 173 -8.35 12.09 -4.81
C ASN A 173 -8.36 12.01 -3.28
N LYS A 174 -9.50 11.59 -2.70
CA LYS A 174 -9.73 11.54 -1.24
C LYS A 174 -10.08 10.14 -0.77
N PHE A 175 -9.24 9.54 0.06
CA PHE A 175 -9.55 8.25 0.65
C PHE A 175 -10.60 8.37 1.76
N ASP A 176 -11.42 7.34 1.92
CA ASP A 176 -12.37 7.18 3.03
C ASP A 176 -11.70 6.56 4.27
N GLY A 177 -10.48 6.03 4.12
CA GLY A 177 -9.74 5.35 5.16
C GLY A 177 -8.34 4.95 4.75
N VAL A 178 -7.66 4.26 5.66
CA VAL A 178 -6.32 3.72 5.49
C VAL A 178 -6.30 2.23 5.75
N TYR A 179 -5.49 1.55 4.97
CA TYR A 179 -5.09 0.17 5.17
C TYR A 179 -3.65 0.17 5.67
N TRP A 180 -3.45 -0.41 6.86
CA TRP A 180 -2.17 -0.58 7.51
C TRP A 180 -1.59 -1.93 7.17
N ASP A 181 -0.44 -1.95 6.49
CA ASP A 181 0.27 -3.20 6.24
C ASP A 181 1.20 -3.57 7.40
N TYR A 182 1.47 -4.87 7.55
CA TYR A 182 2.45 -5.43 8.50
C TYR A 182 2.24 -5.10 9.99
N PHE A 183 1.01 -5.03 10.48
CA PHE A 183 0.71 -4.97 11.92
C PHE A 183 0.81 -6.37 12.55
N ASN A 184 2.04 -6.88 12.59
CA ASN A 184 2.42 -8.08 13.34
C ASN A 184 2.94 -7.69 14.73
N PRO A 185 3.02 -8.63 15.70
CA PRO A 185 3.65 -8.35 16.99
C PRO A 185 5.15 -7.98 16.92
N SER A 186 5.82 -8.33 15.82
CA SER A 186 7.23 -8.05 15.56
C SER A 186 7.47 -7.69 14.09
N LEU A 187 8.67 -7.21 13.78
CA LEU A 187 9.13 -7.01 12.41
C LEU A 187 9.11 -8.35 11.65
N TRP A 188 8.49 -8.34 10.47
CA TRP A 188 8.55 -9.41 9.50
C TRP A 188 9.46 -8.98 8.36
N ILE A 189 10.38 -9.84 7.94
CA ILE A 189 11.28 -9.59 6.81
C ILE A 189 11.03 -10.66 5.75
N ALA A 190 10.90 -10.23 4.49
CA ALA A 190 10.70 -11.12 3.38
C ALA A 190 11.91 -12.05 3.19
N PRO A 191 11.71 -13.36 2.95
CA PRO A 191 12.81 -14.30 2.71
C PRO A 191 13.72 -13.95 1.54
N THR A 192 13.29 -13.05 0.65
CA THR A 192 14.05 -12.56 -0.50
C THR A 192 14.98 -11.38 -0.18
N VAL A 193 14.98 -10.88 1.06
CA VAL A 193 15.96 -9.88 1.50
C VAL A 193 17.25 -10.59 1.92
N ASP A 194 18.32 -10.40 1.15
CA ASP A 194 19.62 -11.03 1.36
C ASP A 194 20.80 -10.04 1.38
N ALA A 195 20.52 -8.74 1.21
CA ALA A 195 21.53 -7.71 1.00
C ALA A 195 21.93 -6.92 2.26
N MET A 196 21.30 -7.20 3.41
CA MET A 196 21.50 -6.47 4.66
C MET A 196 22.46 -7.22 5.59
N ASN A 197 23.45 -6.54 6.18
CA ASN A 197 24.31 -7.13 7.21
C ASN A 197 23.79 -6.80 8.61
N GLY A 198 24.01 -7.74 9.54
CA GLY A 198 23.56 -7.63 10.93
C GLY A 198 22.06 -7.88 11.09
N GLU A 199 21.63 -7.90 12.34
CA GLU A 199 20.22 -8.04 12.71
C GLU A 199 19.55 -6.66 12.84
N PRO A 200 18.24 -6.53 12.55
CA PRO A 200 17.47 -5.30 12.79
C PRO A 200 17.62 -4.80 14.23
N ASP A 201 17.74 -3.48 14.39
CA ASP A 201 17.92 -2.76 15.65
C ASP A 201 17.29 -1.36 15.46
N MET A 202 15.98 -1.27 15.68
CA MET A 202 15.19 -0.08 15.36
C MET A 202 15.49 1.11 16.28
N ASP A 203 15.89 0.88 17.53
CA ASP A 203 16.19 1.92 18.52
C ASP A 203 17.69 2.25 18.64
N GLY A 204 18.57 1.41 18.09
CA GLY A 204 20.00 1.64 17.94
C GLY A 204 20.82 1.34 19.19
N ASP A 205 20.33 0.49 20.10
CA ASP A 205 21.03 0.13 21.34
C ASP A 205 22.06 -1.00 21.17
N GLY A 206 22.09 -1.63 20.00
CA GLY A 206 23.00 -2.73 19.64
C GLY A 206 22.46 -4.13 19.96
N VAL A 207 21.23 -4.26 20.44
CA VAL A 207 20.51 -5.52 20.63
C VAL A 207 19.61 -5.78 19.42
N ALA A 208 19.55 -7.04 18.98
CA ALA A 208 18.71 -7.39 17.84
C ALA A 208 17.22 -7.33 18.22
N HIS A 209 16.37 -6.84 17.30
CA HIS A 209 14.93 -6.67 17.47
C HIS A 209 14.21 -7.86 18.10
N TRP A 210 14.53 -9.08 17.67
CA TRP A 210 13.86 -10.29 18.18
C TRP A 210 14.37 -10.75 19.54
N ASP A 211 15.53 -10.25 19.97
CA ASP A 211 16.16 -10.51 21.26
C ASP A 211 15.93 -9.34 22.25
N ASP A 212 15.34 -8.23 21.80
CA ASP A 212 15.03 -7.06 22.61
C ASP A 212 13.53 -6.98 22.97
N PRO A 213 13.14 -7.35 24.21
CA PRO A 213 11.76 -7.25 24.65
C PRO A 213 11.25 -5.81 24.76
N ASP A 214 12.11 -4.84 25.01
CA ASP A 214 11.72 -3.43 25.15
C ASP A 214 11.41 -2.85 23.76
N GLU A 215 12.24 -3.12 22.75
CA GLU A 215 11.97 -2.76 21.36
C GLU A 215 10.71 -3.47 20.80
N LEU A 216 10.49 -4.76 21.11
CA LEU A 216 9.26 -5.46 20.71
C LEU A 216 7.99 -4.83 21.31
N GLN A 217 8.08 -4.33 22.55
CA GLN A 217 6.98 -3.60 23.15
C GLN A 217 6.81 -2.23 22.50
N ALA A 218 7.90 -1.49 22.27
CA ALA A 218 7.88 -0.19 21.58
C ALA A 218 7.31 -0.29 20.15
N PHE A 219 7.61 -1.39 19.44
CA PHE A 219 7.06 -1.70 18.13
C PHE A 219 5.53 -1.83 18.14
N GLN A 220 4.99 -2.52 19.15
CA GLN A 220 3.55 -2.68 19.32
C GLN A 220 2.90 -1.36 19.77
N ASP A 221 3.50 -0.65 20.73
CA ASP A 221 3.02 0.66 21.18
C ASP A 221 3.02 1.67 20.02
N GLY A 222 4.00 1.60 19.11
CA GLY A 222 4.06 2.41 17.90
C GLY A 222 2.89 2.19 16.95
N GLN A 223 2.38 0.95 16.83
CA GLN A 223 1.19 0.67 16.01
C GLN A 223 -0.08 1.22 16.68
N ASP A 224 -0.19 1.11 18.01
CA ASP A 224 -1.29 1.72 18.76
C ASP A 224 -1.32 3.23 18.59
N ALA A 225 -0.14 3.85 18.67
CA ALA A 225 0.03 5.27 18.46
C ALA A 225 -0.32 5.66 17.02
N TRP A 226 0.09 4.90 16.00
CA TRP A 226 -0.30 5.14 14.60
C TRP A 226 -1.82 5.21 14.41
N VAL A 227 -2.55 4.22 14.95
CA VAL A 227 -4.02 4.16 14.86
C VAL A 227 -4.65 5.38 15.55
N ALA A 228 -4.16 5.73 16.75
CA ALA A 228 -4.68 6.87 17.51
C ALA A 228 -4.34 8.22 16.85
N GLU A 229 -3.12 8.39 16.35
CA GLU A 229 -2.65 9.61 15.68
C GLU A 229 -3.38 9.84 14.35
N MET A 230 -3.58 8.79 13.54
CA MET A 230 -4.41 8.86 12.34
C MET A 230 -5.85 9.21 12.68
N GLN A 231 -6.42 8.57 13.70
CA GLN A 231 -7.77 8.84 14.18
C GLN A 231 -7.94 10.30 14.62
N ALA A 232 -6.94 10.84 15.31
CA ALA A 232 -6.92 12.24 15.74
C ALA A 232 -6.79 13.22 14.56
N ALA A 233 -5.99 12.88 13.56
CA ALA A 233 -5.76 13.73 12.40
C ALA A 233 -6.93 13.75 11.41
N MET A 234 -7.61 12.60 11.23
CA MET A 234 -8.63 12.41 10.19
C MET A 234 -10.08 12.36 10.72
N GLY A 235 -10.27 12.13 12.02
CA GLY A 235 -11.59 12.12 12.67
C GLY A 235 -12.32 10.77 12.62
N ARG A 236 -13.31 10.60 13.52
CA ARG A 236 -13.94 9.30 13.88
C ARG A 236 -14.58 8.50 12.75
N GLY A 237 -14.75 9.08 11.57
CA GLY A 237 -15.32 8.40 10.40
C GLY A 237 -14.28 7.90 9.41
N PHE A 238 -12.98 8.11 9.67
CA PHE A 238 -11.91 7.65 8.79
C PHE A 238 -11.59 6.19 9.06
N ILE A 239 -11.89 5.32 8.08
CA ILE A 239 -11.84 3.87 8.24
C ILE A 239 -10.39 3.41 8.42
N GLN A 240 -10.12 2.51 9.36
CA GLN A 240 -8.80 1.92 9.57
C GLN A 240 -8.88 0.39 9.53
N ILE A 241 -8.19 -0.22 8.57
CA ILE A 241 -8.11 -1.67 8.39
C ILE A 241 -6.66 -2.09 8.58
N ALA A 242 -6.39 -3.13 9.38
CA ALA A 242 -5.02 -3.64 9.53
C ALA A 242 -4.83 -5.01 8.88
N ASN A 243 -3.67 -5.21 8.26
CA ASN A 243 -3.12 -6.50 7.89
C ASN A 243 -2.08 -6.96 8.91
N GLY A 244 -1.88 -8.28 9.00
CA GLY A 244 -0.96 -8.90 9.94
C GLY A 244 -1.66 -9.60 11.10
N SER A 245 -0.89 -10.35 11.87
CA SER A 245 -1.44 -11.27 12.88
C SER A 245 -1.79 -10.60 14.21
N ARG A 246 -1.43 -9.33 14.44
CA ARG A 246 -1.66 -8.72 15.76
C ARG A 246 -3.15 -8.59 16.07
N ALA A 247 -3.94 -8.04 15.14
CA ALA A 247 -5.38 -7.91 15.34
C ALA A 247 -6.11 -9.28 15.44
N LEU A 248 -5.49 -10.37 14.96
CA LEU A 248 -6.00 -11.73 15.20
C LEU A 248 -5.76 -12.19 16.63
N GLN A 249 -4.60 -11.84 17.19
CA GLN A 249 -4.08 -12.38 18.45
C GLN A 249 -4.41 -11.48 19.65
N ASP A 250 -4.65 -10.19 19.43
CA ASP A 250 -4.93 -9.17 20.44
C ASP A 250 -6.28 -8.50 20.15
N SER A 251 -7.30 -8.91 20.93
CA SER A 251 -8.66 -8.37 20.79
C SER A 251 -8.78 -6.92 21.24
N VAL A 252 -7.88 -6.43 22.12
CA VAL A 252 -7.87 -5.03 22.55
C VAL A 252 -7.36 -4.15 21.41
N PHE A 253 -6.31 -4.59 20.72
CA PHE A 253 -5.83 -3.93 19.52
C PHE A 253 -6.86 -3.97 18.39
N ALA A 254 -7.45 -5.15 18.13
CA ALA A 254 -8.47 -5.33 17.10
C ALA A 254 -9.68 -4.39 17.29
N ALA A 255 -10.09 -4.14 18.55
CA ALA A 255 -11.20 -3.24 18.86
C ALA A 255 -10.93 -1.75 18.53
N LYS A 256 -9.69 -1.38 18.21
CA LYS A 256 -9.32 -0.02 17.78
C LYS A 256 -9.48 0.20 16.27
N LEU A 257 -9.74 -0.87 15.51
CA LEU A 257 -9.80 -0.87 14.05
C LEU A 257 -11.24 -1.13 13.57
N ASP A 258 -11.54 -0.71 12.34
CA ASP A 258 -12.82 -0.96 11.69
C ASP A 258 -12.85 -2.31 10.94
N GLY A 259 -11.68 -2.92 10.73
CA GLY A 259 -11.56 -4.19 10.06
C GLY A 259 -10.15 -4.76 10.12
N MET A 260 -10.05 -6.01 9.69
CA MET A 260 -8.80 -6.74 9.59
C MET A 260 -8.75 -7.47 8.25
N PHE A 261 -7.54 -7.55 7.70
CA PHE A 261 -7.25 -8.22 6.46
C PHE A 261 -6.27 -9.37 6.71
N TYR A 262 -6.40 -10.43 5.92
CA TYR A 262 -5.54 -11.60 5.96
C TYR A 262 -5.12 -11.99 4.56
N GLU A 263 -3.85 -12.33 4.44
CA GLU A 263 -3.26 -12.87 3.21
C GLU A 263 -3.03 -14.37 3.36
N ILE A 264 -3.34 -15.11 2.29
CA ILE A 264 -3.06 -16.55 2.16
C ILE A 264 -3.85 -17.40 3.18
N PHE A 265 -5.08 -17.77 2.81
CA PHE A 265 -5.94 -18.70 3.56
C PHE A 265 -5.58 -20.17 3.30
#